data_AF-A0AAV9K8X3-F1
#
_entry.id   AF-A0AAV9K8X3-F1
#
_cell.length_a   1.000
_cell.length_b   1.000
_cell.length_c   1.000
_cell.angle_alpha   90.00
_cell.angle_beta   90.00
_cell.angle_gamma   90.00
#
_symmetry.space_group_name_H-M   'P 1'
#
loop_
_entity.id
_entity.type
_entity.pdbx_description
1 polymer ?
#
loop_
_entity_poly.entity_id
_entity_poly.type
_entity_poly.pdbx_seq_one_letter_code
_entity_poly.pdbx_strand_id
1 'polypeptide(L)' 'MGTSKAVILIAMTLLLASIICEGKKIDYGALDRNRIPCHRRTKNMKNCHLGRPANPYVRACEKINRCRNGKDLS' A
#
# COMPACT_ATOMS: atom_id res chain seq x y z
N MET A 1 -1.36 -12.81 -55.95
CA MET A 1 -1.85 -11.76 -55.04
C MET A 1 -1.27 -12.00 -53.66
N GLY A 2 -0.07 -11.49 -53.39
CA GLY A 2 0.58 -11.63 -52.09
C GLY A 2 0.32 -10.40 -51.22
N THR A 3 0.09 -10.60 -49.93
CA THR A 3 -0.05 -9.50 -48.96
C THR A 3 1.24 -8.70 -48.91
N SER A 4 1.16 -7.38 -49.14
CA SER A 4 2.31 -6.48 -49.06
C SER A 4 2.95 -6.55 -47.66
N LYS A 5 4.28 -6.54 -47.58
CA LYS A 5 5.02 -6.59 -46.29
C LYS A 5 4.56 -5.52 -45.29
N ALA A 6 4.15 -4.36 -45.80
CA ALA A 6 3.57 -3.30 -44.98
C ALA A 6 2.28 -3.73 -44.26
N VAL A 7 1.43 -4.51 -44.94
CA VAL A 7 0.16 -5.02 -44.38
C VAL A 7 0.44 -6.03 -43.27
N ILE A 8 1.43 -6.90 -43.44
CA ILE A 8 1.82 -7.87 -42.42
C ILE A 8 2.38 -7.15 -41.18
N LEU A 9 3.25 -6.17 -41.36
CA LEU A 9 3.82 -5.41 -40.24
C LEU A 9 2.77 -4.61 -39.48
N ILE A 10 1.83 -3.96 -40.18
CA ILE A 10 0.72 -3.22 -39.56
C ILE A 10 -0.21 -4.18 -38.79
N ALA A 11 -0.53 -5.35 -39.36
CA ALA A 11 -1.37 -6.32 -38.68
C ALA A 11 -0.70 -6.89 -37.41
N MET A 12 0.61 -7.19 -37.49
CA MET A 12 1.37 -7.71 -36.36
C MET A 12 1.54 -6.70 -35.22
N THR A 13 1.73 -5.41 -35.52
CA THR A 13 1.85 -4.37 -34.48
C THR A 13 0.51 -4.10 -33.78
N LEU A 14 -0.61 -4.15 -34.52
CA LEU A 14 -1.95 -4.03 -33.94
C LEU A 14 -2.30 -5.22 -33.04
N LEU A 15 -1.93 -6.44 -33.44
CA LEU A 15 -2.11 -7.63 -32.61
C LEU A 15 -1.32 -7.53 -31.30
N LEU A 16 -0.05 -7.11 -31.36
CA LEU A 16 0.76 -6.93 -30.16
C LEU A 16 0.20 -5.87 -29.22
N ALA A 17 -0.29 -4.73 -29.74
CA ALA A 17 -0.87 -3.67 -28.93
C ALA A 17 -2.10 -4.10 -28.11
N SER A 18 -2.90 -5.04 -28.64
CA SER A 18 -4.07 -5.57 -27.94
C SER A 18 -3.72 -6.44 -26.72
N ILE A 19 -2.57 -7.14 -26.76
CA ILE A 19 -2.15 -8.08 -25.71
C ILE A 19 -1.62 -7.35 -24.47
N ILE A 20 -1.09 -6.13 -24.63
CA ILE A 20 -0.49 -5.33 -23.54
C ILE A 20 -1.53 -4.52 -22.75
N CYS A 21 -2.79 -4.47 -23.21
CA CYS A 21 -3.88 -3.84 -22.49
C CYS A 21 -4.43 -4.75 -21.38
N GLU A 22 -3.70 -4.87 -20.27
CA GLU A 22 -4.28 -5.39 -19.04
C GLU A 22 -5.27 -4.36 -18.47
N GLY A 23 -6.56 -4.57 -18.73
CA GLY A 23 -7.62 -3.78 -18.12
C GLY A 23 -7.51 -3.82 -16.59
N LYS A 24 -7.60 -2.65 -15.94
CA LYS A 24 -7.56 -2.57 -14.47
C LYS A 24 -8.74 -3.36 -13.91
N LYS A 25 -8.47 -4.45 -13.18
CA LYS A 25 -9.52 -5.22 -12.49
C LYS A 25 -9.87 -4.54 -11.17
N ILE A 26 -11.17 -4.46 -10.89
CA ILE A 26 -11.69 -3.99 -9.61
C ILE A 26 -11.66 -5.18 -8.65
N ASP A 27 -11.09 -5.00 -7.46
CA ASP A 27 -11.09 -6.01 -6.41
C ASP A 27 -12.52 -6.27 -5.91
N TYR A 28 -12.87 -7.52 -5.58
CA TYR A 28 -14.22 -7.84 -5.07
C TYR A 28 -14.57 -7.08 -3.79
N GLY A 29 -13.56 -6.73 -2.98
CA GLY A 29 -13.76 -5.89 -1.82
C GLY A 29 -14.16 -4.46 -2.15
N ALA A 30 -13.88 -3.95 -3.35
CA ALA A 30 -14.32 -2.62 -3.78
C ALA A 30 -15.81 -2.57 -4.21
N LEU A 31 -16.46 -3.72 -4.37
CA LEU A 31 -17.91 -3.79 -4.62
C LEU A 31 -18.74 -3.65 -3.32
N ASP A 32 -18.12 -3.83 -2.16
CA ASP A 32 -18.77 -3.67 -0.86
C ASP A 32 -18.77 -2.19 -0.43
N ARG A 33 -19.97 -1.62 -0.27
CA ARG A 33 -20.21 -0.20 0.02
C ARG A 33 -19.42 0.31 1.22
N ASN A 34 -19.23 -0.52 2.25
CA ASN A 34 -18.65 -0.09 3.53
C ASN A 34 -17.24 -0.65 3.76
N ARG A 35 -16.66 -1.31 2.76
CA ARG A 35 -15.34 -1.92 2.91
C ARG A 35 -14.25 -0.86 2.82
N ILE A 36 -13.58 -0.66 3.95
CA ILE A 36 -12.40 0.21 4.04
C ILE A 36 -11.12 -0.63 3.88
N PRO A 37 -10.16 -0.22 3.03
CA PRO A 37 -8.93 -0.99 2.79
C PRO A 37 -8.02 -1.14 4.01
N CYS A 38 -8.18 -0.26 5.00
CA CYS A 38 -7.53 -0.37 6.30
C CYS A 38 -8.43 0.23 7.37
N HIS A 39 -8.77 -0.56 8.41
CA HIS A 39 -9.61 -0.10 9.53
C HIS A 39 -8.87 0.82 10.51
N ARG A 40 -7.63 1.20 10.21
CA ARG A 40 -6.76 1.94 11.11
C ARG A 40 -6.65 3.38 10.65
N ARG A 41 -7.17 4.29 11.47
CA ARG A 41 -7.32 5.72 11.12
C ARG A 41 -6.04 6.41 10.65
N THR A 42 -4.85 5.96 11.08
CA THR A 42 -3.57 6.61 10.76
C THR A 42 -2.73 5.82 9.75
N LYS A 43 -3.28 4.78 9.11
CA LYS A 43 -2.55 3.91 8.19
C LYS A 43 -3.14 3.99 6.79
N ASN A 44 -2.29 4.13 5.78
CA ASN A 44 -2.72 4.05 4.39
C ASN A 44 -2.99 2.59 3.98
N MET A 45 -3.70 2.41 2.86
CA MET A 45 -4.03 1.08 2.30
C MET A 45 -2.80 0.17 2.16
N LYS A 46 -1.66 0.72 1.73
CA LYS A 46 -0.43 -0.05 1.45
C LYS A 46 0.34 -0.47 2.72
N ASN A 47 0.19 0.27 3.83
CA ASN A 47 0.96 0.07 5.07
C ASN A 47 0.08 -0.37 6.24
N CYS A 48 -1.00 -1.12 5.99
CA CYS A 48 -1.98 -1.54 6.99
C CYS A 48 -1.50 -2.66 7.94
N HIS A 49 -0.34 -2.50 8.56
CA HIS A 49 0.22 -3.41 9.57
C HIS A 49 0.27 -2.74 10.95
N LEU A 50 0.47 -3.47 12.06
CA LEU A 50 0.87 -2.84 13.32
C LEU A 50 2.26 -2.24 13.10
N GLY A 51 2.35 -0.92 13.00
CA GLY A 51 3.65 -0.27 13.14
C GLY A 51 4.10 -0.47 14.59
N ARG A 52 5.41 -0.40 14.83
CA ARG A 52 5.86 -0.19 16.21
C ARG A 52 5.20 1.10 16.71
N PRO A 53 4.69 1.15 17.96
CA PRO A 53 4.14 2.38 18.51
C PRO A 53 5.18 3.49 18.33
N ALA A 54 4.74 4.69 17.93
CA ALA A 54 5.59 5.86 17.91
C ALA A 54 5.88 6.27 19.36
N ASN A 55 6.84 5.59 19.99
CA ASN A 55 7.43 6.01 21.25
C ASN A 55 8.94 5.71 21.24
N PRO A 56 9.78 6.70 20.90
CA PRO A 56 11.24 6.54 20.90
C PRO A 56 11.88 6.73 22.28
N TYR A 57 11.14 7.09 23.34
CA TYR A 57 11.75 7.44 24.62
C TYR A 57 11.04 6.81 25.81
N VAL A 58 11.75 5.90 26.48
CA VAL A 58 11.46 5.56 27.87
C VAL A 58 12.12 6.65 28.71
N ARG A 59 11.34 7.61 29.24
CA ARG A 59 11.87 8.62 30.16
C ARG A 59 12.00 7.99 31.55
N ALA A 60 13.17 8.12 32.15
CA ALA A 60 13.35 7.76 33.55
C ALA A 60 12.40 8.60 34.43
N CYS A 61 12.03 8.06 35.59
CA CYS A 61 11.27 8.86 36.54
C CYS A 61 12.22 9.83 37.24
N GLU A 62 12.00 11.14 37.06
CA GLU A 62 12.74 12.18 37.78
C GLU A 62 11.89 12.79 38.89
N LYS A 63 12.54 13.44 39.86
CA LYS A 63 11.91 14.03 41.06
C LYS A 63 10.71 14.93 40.75
N ILE A 64 10.72 15.64 39.63
CA ILE A 64 9.60 16.49 39.19
C ILE A 64 8.37 15.68 38.76
N ASN A 65 8.55 14.47 38.22
CA ASN A 65 7.49 13.62 37.71
C ASN A 65 6.78 12.79 38.80
N ARG A 66 7.34 12.75 40.03
CA ARG A 66 6.74 12.15 41.24
C ARG A 66 6.16 10.74 41.05
N CYS A 67 6.84 9.86 40.31
CA CYS A 67 6.29 8.53 40.04
C CYS A 67 6.33 7.64 41.29
N ARG A 68 5.25 6.87 41.46
CA ARG A 68 4.97 6.08 42.67
C ARG A 68 6.02 5.01 43.01
N ASN A 69 6.85 4.57 42.05
CA ASN A 69 7.89 3.52 42.20
C ASN A 69 9.12 3.73 41.27
N GLY A 70 9.52 4.97 40.99
CA GLY A 70 10.69 5.21 40.12
C GLY A 70 11.98 4.72 40.78
N LYS A 71 12.70 3.77 40.17
CA LYS A 71 14.09 3.50 40.58
C LYS A 71 14.94 4.63 40.03
N ASP A 72 15.55 5.39 40.91
CA ASP A 72 16.51 6.44 40.56
C ASP A 72 17.61 5.82 39.70
N LEU A 73 17.73 6.25 38.44
CA LEU A 73 18.85 5.86 37.60
C LEU A 73 20.03 6.73 38.03
N SER A 74 20.82 6.23 38.99
CA SER A 74 22.13 6.78 39.37
C SER A 74 23.15 6.55 38.27
#